data_AF-A0A7R9W284-F1
#
_entry.id   AF-A0A7R9W284-F1
#
_cell.length_a   1.000
_cell.length_b   1.000
_cell.length_c   1.000
_cell.angle_alpha   90.00
_cell.angle_beta   90.00
_cell.angle_gamma   90.00
#
_symmetry.space_group_name_H-M   'P 1'
#
loop_
_entity.id
_entity.type
_entity.pdbx_description
1 polymer ?
#
loop_
_entity_poly.entity_id
_entity_poly.type
_entity_poly.pdbx_seq_one_letter_code
_entity_poly.pdbx_strand_id
1 'polypeptide(L)'
;YVSSTYSRINYIFNEDVLFPENRNIAKYQEFTVVPEKTKILGEEEGYEEGYVRIRFTFARAPRFYTSTIVAPTIIFTFVSFGMFLLDIRVGERLAFGVSLLLVIVANSILTADMLPVCPERVWVQVLTTASYYWVITAVL
;
A
#
# COMPACT_ATOMS: atom_id res chain seq x y z
N TYR A 1 -59.56 2.70 5.84
CA TYR A 1 -58.55 1.75 6.31
C TYR A 1 -58.04 0.93 5.14
N VAL A 2 -57.01 1.41 4.45
CA VAL A 2 -56.27 0.62 3.46
C VAL A 2 -54.82 0.70 3.90
N SER A 3 -54.35 -0.39 4.51
CA SER A 3 -53.00 -0.56 5.04
C SER A 3 -52.03 -0.62 3.87
N SER A 4 -51.15 0.38 3.75
CA SER A 4 -50.02 0.37 2.81
C SER A 4 -48.96 -0.60 3.32
N THR A 5 -48.91 -1.79 2.74
CA THR A 5 -47.87 -2.78 3.01
C THR A 5 -46.63 -2.40 2.21
N TYR A 6 -45.68 -1.74 2.86
CA TYR A 6 -44.36 -1.45 2.28
C TYR A 6 -43.63 -2.78 2.06
N SER A 7 -43.63 -3.24 0.80
CA SER A 7 -42.82 -4.38 0.35
C SER A 7 -41.35 -4.01 0.47
N ARG A 8 -40.68 -4.51 1.52
CA ARG A 8 -39.21 -4.46 1.63
C ARG A 8 -38.62 -5.26 0.47
N ILE A 9 -38.10 -4.58 -0.55
CA ILE A 9 -37.31 -5.23 -1.59
C ILE A 9 -35.96 -5.57 -0.95
N ASN A 10 -35.82 -6.82 -0.49
CA ASN A 10 -34.53 -7.35 -0.08
C ASN A 10 -33.69 -7.57 -1.36
N TYR A 11 -32.77 -6.66 -1.63
CA TYR A 11 -31.72 -6.88 -2.61
C TYR A 11 -30.76 -7.94 -2.07
N ILE A 12 -31.04 -9.21 -2.36
CA ILE A 12 -30.11 -10.31 -2.14
C ILE A 12 -29.15 -10.27 -3.33
N PHE A 13 -28.03 -9.54 -3.18
CA PHE A 13 -26.94 -9.62 -4.14
C PHE A 13 -26.34 -11.02 -4.03
N ASN A 14 -26.44 -11.81 -5.09
CA ASN A 14 -25.83 -13.14 -5.11
C ASN A 14 -24.30 -12.97 -4.95
N GLU A 15 -23.72 -13.60 -3.93
CA GLU A 15 -22.28 -13.52 -3.63
C GLU A 15 -21.45 -13.90 -4.87
N ASP A 16 -21.95 -14.83 -5.68
CA ASP A 16 -21.31 -15.32 -6.91
C ASP A 16 -21.17 -14.26 -8.01
N VAL A 17 -22.05 -13.24 -8.02
CA VAL A 17 -22.05 -12.16 -9.03
C VAL A 17 -21.08 -11.04 -8.66
N LEU A 18 -20.85 -10.81 -7.36
CA LEU A 18 -19.89 -9.83 -6.85
C LEU A 18 -18.49 -10.43 -6.66
N PHE A 19 -18.42 -11.74 -6.41
CA PHE A 19 -17.20 -12.47 -6.11
C PHE A 19 -17.11 -13.72 -7.00
N PRO A 20 -16.62 -13.58 -8.24
CA PRO A 20 -16.47 -14.73 -9.12
C PRO A 20 -15.60 -15.79 -8.42
N GLU A 21 -16.18 -16.98 -8.21
CA GLU A 21 -15.58 -18.13 -7.51
C GLU A 21 -14.25 -18.58 -8.14
N ASN A 22 -14.01 -18.20 -9.39
CA ASN A 22 -12.76 -18.41 -10.11
C ASN A 22 -11.62 -17.50 -9.63
N ARG A 23 -11.04 -17.83 -8.46
CA ARG A 23 -9.80 -17.24 -7.93
C ARG A 23 -8.61 -17.31 -8.90
N ASN A 24 -8.68 -18.19 -9.91
CA ASN A 24 -7.61 -18.45 -10.88
C ASN A 24 -7.47 -17.38 -11.99
N ILE A 25 -8.42 -16.45 -12.13
CA ILE A 25 -8.35 -15.35 -13.11
C ILE A 25 -7.46 -14.20 -12.62
N ALA A 26 -7.12 -14.18 -11.32
CA ALA A 26 -6.58 -13.01 -10.63
C ALA A 26 -5.14 -13.17 -10.10
N LYS A 27 -4.28 -13.86 -10.86
CA LYS A 27 -2.86 -14.08 -10.48
C LYS A 27 -2.07 -12.78 -10.20
N TYR A 28 -2.53 -11.66 -10.74
CA TYR A 28 -1.92 -10.32 -10.58
C TYR A 28 -2.85 -9.31 -9.89
N GLN A 29 -3.84 -9.77 -9.10
CA GLN A 29 -4.78 -8.88 -8.44
C GLN A 29 -4.17 -8.22 -7.19
N GLU A 30 -4.09 -6.89 -7.19
CA GLU A 30 -3.56 -6.08 -6.07
C GLU A 30 -4.53 -6.07 -4.87
N PHE A 31 -5.83 -6.05 -5.14
CA PHE A 31 -6.89 -5.93 -4.13
C PHE A 31 -7.84 -7.11 -4.17
N THR A 32 -7.95 -7.86 -3.09
CA THR A 32 -8.96 -8.92 -2.93
C THR A 32 -10.11 -8.41 -2.08
N VAL A 33 -11.35 -8.76 -2.45
CA VAL A 33 -12.48 -8.38 -1.61
C VAL A 33 -12.51 -9.27 -0.36
N VAL A 34 -12.78 -8.66 0.78
CA VAL A 34 -13.02 -9.36 2.04
C VAL A 34 -14.53 -9.42 2.25
N PRO A 35 -15.19 -10.53 1.86
CA PRO A 35 -16.65 -10.63 1.94
C PRO A 35 -17.13 -10.48 3.38
N GLU A 36 -16.39 -11.04 4.34
CA GLU A 36 -16.70 -10.99 5.78
C GLU A 36 -16.82 -9.57 6.36
N LYS A 37 -16.16 -8.58 5.75
CA LYS A 37 -16.18 -7.18 6.21
C LYS A 37 -17.03 -6.26 5.34
N THR A 38 -17.53 -6.78 4.22
CA THR A 38 -18.40 -6.03 3.31
C THR A 38 -19.80 -6.00 3.90
N LYS A 39 -20.36 -4.79 4.09
CA LYS A 39 -21.67 -4.61 4.74
C LYS A 39 -22.59 -3.80 3.85
N ILE A 40 -23.81 -4.25 3.71
CA ILE A 40 -24.91 -3.47 3.16
C ILE A 40 -25.50 -2.69 4.35
N LEU A 41 -25.28 -1.39 4.37
CA LEU A 41 -25.90 -0.49 5.34
C LEU A 41 -27.25 -0.10 4.74
N GLY A 42 -28.32 -0.55 5.39
CA GLY A 42 -29.69 -0.22 5.01
C GLY A 42 -29.96 1.28 5.06
N GLU A 43 -31.02 1.68 4.38
CA GLU A 43 -31.59 3.03 4.33
C GLU A 43 -31.59 3.71 5.72
N GLU A 44 -30.93 4.86 5.84
CA GLU A 44 -31.01 5.68 7.06
C GLU A 44 -32.41 6.33 7.10
N GLU A 45 -33.24 5.94 8.10
CA GLU A 45 -34.54 6.58 8.39
C GLU A 45 -34.33 8.07 8.67
N GLY A 46 -34.49 8.93 7.66
CA GLY A 46 -34.31 10.38 7.83
C GLY A 46 -34.32 11.23 6.57
N TYR A 47 -34.23 10.64 5.39
CA TYR A 47 -34.31 11.36 4.11
C TYR A 47 -35.45 10.79 3.25
N GLU A 48 -36.28 11.66 2.67
CA GLU A 48 -37.44 11.29 1.84
C GLU A 48 -37.05 10.54 0.53
N GLU A 49 -35.76 10.49 0.21
CA GLU A 49 -35.18 9.67 -0.85
C GLU A 49 -34.28 8.59 -0.24
N GLY A 50 -34.79 7.35 -0.21
CA GLY A 50 -34.04 6.20 0.27
C GLY A 50 -32.84 5.89 -0.61
N TYR A 51 -31.62 5.95 -0.05
CA TYR A 51 -30.41 5.50 -0.72
C TYR A 51 -29.82 4.26 -0.03
N VAL A 52 -29.40 3.27 -0.83
CA VAL A 52 -28.73 2.05 -0.34
C VAL A 52 -27.23 2.30 -0.26
N ARG A 53 -26.63 2.16 0.93
CA ARG A 53 -25.18 2.34 1.14
C ARG A 53 -24.48 0.98 1.21
N ILE A 54 -23.68 0.65 0.20
CA ILE A 54 -22.86 -0.57 0.21
C ILE A 54 -21.41 -0.21 0.58
N ARG A 55 -20.87 -0.85 1.61
CA ARG A 55 -19.47 -0.71 2.01
C ARG A 55 -18.68 -1.92 1.55
N PHE A 56 -17.85 -1.73 0.52
CA PHE A 56 -16.86 -2.72 0.09
C PHE A 56 -15.59 -2.60 0.93
N THR A 57 -15.11 -3.74 1.43
CA THR A 57 -13.81 -3.81 2.13
C THR A 57 -12.85 -4.65 1.31
N PHE A 58 -11.70 -4.08 0.96
CA PHE A 58 -10.65 -4.75 0.20
C PHE A 58 -9.41 -4.99 1.07
N ALA A 59 -8.70 -6.09 0.83
CA ALA A 59 -7.38 -6.37 1.37
C ALA A 59 -6.35 -6.26 0.25
N ARG A 60 -5.21 -5.62 0.54
CA ARG A 60 -4.09 -5.47 -0.40
C ARG A 60 -3.13 -6.65 -0.31
N ALA A 61 -2.62 -7.13 -1.44
CA ALA A 61 -1.57 -8.16 -1.49
C ALA A 61 -0.18 -7.58 -1.13
N PRO A 62 0.46 -7.98 -0.01
CA PRO A 62 1.68 -7.33 0.47
C PRO A 62 2.97 -7.81 -0.23
N ARG A 63 2.96 -9.01 -0.82
CA ARG A 63 4.18 -9.70 -1.29
C ARG A 63 4.99 -8.88 -2.29
N PHE A 64 4.32 -8.28 -3.26
CA PHE A 64 4.97 -7.47 -4.29
C PHE A 64 5.66 -6.23 -3.69
N TYR A 65 4.99 -5.51 -2.79
CA TYR A 65 5.57 -4.34 -2.14
C TYR A 65 6.75 -4.69 -1.23
N THR A 66 6.69 -5.85 -0.55
CA THR A 66 7.79 -6.30 0.30
C THR A 66 9.05 -6.64 -0.52
N SER A 67 8.91 -7.31 -1.67
CA SER A 67 10.06 -7.66 -2.51
C SER A 67 10.61 -6.45 -3.28
N THR A 68 9.75 -5.54 -3.72
CA THR A 68 10.13 -4.47 -4.64
C THR A 68 10.56 -3.19 -3.91
N ILE A 69 10.05 -2.93 -2.70
CA ILE A 69 10.35 -1.70 -1.95
C ILE A 69 11.15 -2.01 -0.68
N VAL A 70 10.65 -2.92 0.15
CA VAL A 70 11.25 -3.18 1.47
C VAL A 70 12.61 -3.87 1.35
N ALA A 71 12.71 -4.93 0.53
CA ALA A 71 13.95 -5.67 0.33
C ALA A 71 15.11 -4.79 -0.19
N PRO A 72 14.99 -4.00 -1.27
CA PRO A 72 16.10 -3.15 -1.71
C PRO A 72 16.46 -2.07 -0.70
N THR A 73 15.47 -1.48 0.00
CA THR A 73 15.73 -0.49 1.05
C THR A 73 16.61 -1.09 2.17
N ILE A 74 16.32 -2.31 2.60
CA ILE A 74 17.12 -3.03 3.60
C ILE A 74 18.53 -3.29 3.06
N ILE A 75 18.67 -3.77 1.81
CA ILE A 75 19.97 -4.01 1.20
C ILE A 75 20.80 -2.72 1.19
N PHE A 76 20.22 -1.58 0.78
CA PHE A 76 20.95 -0.31 0.77
C PHE A 76 21.38 0.14 2.17
N THR A 77 20.57 -0.09 3.20
CA THR A 77 21.01 0.16 4.59
C THR A 77 22.22 -0.69 4.96
N PHE A 78 22.24 -1.98 4.61
CA PHE A 78 23.39 -2.84 4.88
C PHE A 78 24.64 -2.43 4.09
N VAL A 79 24.47 -2.11 2.81
CA VAL A 79 25.57 -1.64 1.95
C VAL A 79 26.15 -0.31 2.46
N SER A 80 25.33 0.55 3.06
CA SER A 80 25.80 1.80 3.67
C SER A 80 26.78 1.58 4.83
N PHE A 81 26.62 0.49 5.61
CA PHE A 81 27.61 0.13 6.63
C PHE A 81 28.97 -0.25 6.03
N GLY A 82 28.98 -0.77 4.80
CA GLY A 82 30.20 -1.07 4.05
C GLY A 82 31.07 0.16 3.81
N MET A 83 30.50 1.37 3.82
CA MET A 83 31.27 2.61 3.71
C MET A 83 32.28 2.78 4.85
N PHE A 84 31.96 2.33 6.06
CA PHE A 84 32.85 2.43 7.21
C PHE A 84 34.08 1.52 7.10
N LEU A 85 34.06 0.54 6.21
CA LEU A 85 35.17 -0.38 5.96
C LEU A 85 36.19 0.18 4.94
N LEU A 86 35.85 1.26 4.23
CA LEU A 86 36.72 1.89 3.23
C LEU A 86 37.62 2.95 3.88
N ASP A 87 38.91 2.92 3.52
CA ASP A 87 39.89 3.90 4.03
C ASP A 87 39.58 5.30 3.48
N ILE A 88 39.54 6.29 4.38
CA ILE A 88 39.25 7.69 4.08
C ILE A 88 40.32 8.34 3.19
N ARG A 89 41.52 7.77 3.13
CA ARG A 89 42.62 8.29 2.30
C ARG A 89 42.37 8.06 0.81
N VAL A 90 41.50 7.11 0.47
CA VAL A 90 41.14 6.78 -0.90
C VAL A 90 39.82 7.49 -1.22
N GLY A 91 39.82 8.37 -2.21
CA GLY A 91 38.62 9.12 -2.64
C GLY A 91 37.44 8.23 -3.07
N GLU A 92 37.67 6.92 -3.19
CA GLU A 92 36.67 5.88 -3.43
C GLU A 92 35.53 5.87 -2.40
N ARG A 93 35.78 6.21 -1.13
CA ARG A 93 34.72 6.27 -0.12
C ARG A 93 33.64 7.29 -0.48
N LEU A 94 34.05 8.46 -0.95
CA LEU A 94 33.13 9.54 -1.34
C LEU A 94 32.38 9.18 -2.62
N ALA A 95 33.08 8.63 -3.62
CA ALA A 95 32.46 8.17 -4.86
C ALA A 95 31.41 7.07 -4.62
N PHE A 96 31.71 6.12 -3.73
CA PHE A 96 30.77 5.11 -3.29
C PHE A 96 29.55 5.71 -2.59
N GLY A 97 29.77 6.70 -1.70
CA GLY A 97 28.70 7.39 -0.99
C GLY A 97 27.74 8.16 -1.89
N VAL A 98 28.26 8.92 -2.86
CA VAL A 98 27.45 9.62 -3.85
C VAL A 98 26.63 8.64 -4.70
N SER A 99 27.24 7.52 -5.10
CA SER A 99 26.54 6.47 -5.86
C SER A 99 25.38 5.88 -5.06
N LEU A 100 25.58 5.67 -3.75
CA LEU A 100 24.57 5.11 -2.86
C LEU A 100 23.42 6.11 -2.61
N LEU A 101 23.74 7.41 -2.50
CA LEU A 101 22.73 8.47 -2.44
C LEU A 101 21.85 8.50 -3.72
N LEU A 102 22.47 8.39 -4.89
CA LEU A 102 21.74 8.35 -6.17
C LEU A 102 20.76 7.17 -6.21
N VAL A 103 21.21 5.99 -5.77
CA VAL A 103 20.39 4.78 -5.75
C VAL A 103 19.20 4.93 -4.79
N ILE A 104 19.39 5.54 -3.62
CA ILE A 104 18.28 5.76 -2.67
C ILE A 104 17.27 6.77 -3.22
N VAL A 105 17.73 7.83 -3.90
CA VAL A 105 16.83 8.78 -4.57
C VAL A 105 16.02 8.07 -5.66
N ALA A 106 16.65 7.22 -6.47
CA ALA A 106 15.94 6.42 -7.46
C ALA A 106 14.88 5.50 -6.82
N ASN A 107 15.23 4.83 -5.71
CA ASN A 107 14.29 3.99 -4.96
C ASN A 107 13.11 4.80 -4.38
N SER A 108 13.34 6.06 -3.98
CA SER A 108 12.28 6.96 -3.48
C SER A 108 11.29 7.35 -4.57
N ILE A 109 11.76 7.57 -5.80
CA ILE A 109 10.90 7.86 -6.97
C ILE A 109 10.06 6.63 -7.30
N LEU A 110 10.67 5.45 -7.37
CA LEU A 110 9.95 4.19 -7.61
C LEU A 110 8.88 3.93 -6.55
N THR A 111 9.18 4.23 -5.29
CA THR A 111 8.25 4.09 -4.18
C THR A 111 7.09 5.08 -4.29
N ALA A 112 7.36 6.31 -4.74
CA ALA A 112 6.35 7.35 -4.94
C ALA A 112 5.38 7.00 -6.09
N ASP A 113 5.87 6.34 -7.16
CA ASP A 113 5.02 5.90 -8.27
C ASP A 113 4.09 4.75 -7.89
N MET A 114 4.50 3.89 -6.94
CA MET A 114 3.72 2.71 -6.53
C MET A 114 2.77 2.96 -5.34
N LEU A 115 2.97 4.04 -4.59
CA LEU A 115 2.14 4.37 -3.43
C LEU A 115 1.27 5.59 -3.73
N PRO A 116 -0.03 5.57 -3.36
CA PRO A 116 -0.85 6.76 -3.48
C PRO A 116 -0.35 7.87 -2.54
N VAL A 117 -0.51 9.13 -2.96
CA VAL A 117 -0.21 10.29 -2.13
C VAL A 117 -1.26 10.39 -1.03
N CYS A 118 -0.85 10.09 0.21
CA CYS A 118 -1.71 10.17 1.39
C CYS A 118 -1.15 11.18 2.40
N PRO A 119 -2.01 11.90 3.15
CA PRO A 119 -1.56 12.79 4.22
C PRO A 119 -1.09 12.04 5.47
N GLU A 120 -1.39 10.75 5.58
CA GLU A 120 -0.98 9.90 6.70
C GLU A 120 0.41 9.30 6.47
N ARG A 121 1.18 9.20 7.56
CA ARG A 121 2.52 8.59 7.52
C ARG A 121 2.41 7.07 7.38
N VAL A 122 2.69 6.57 6.18
CA VAL A 122 2.74 5.14 5.92
C VAL A 122 4.04 4.55 6.47
N TRP A 123 3.98 3.36 7.08
CA TRP A 123 5.16 2.69 7.65
C TRP A 123 6.32 2.54 6.65
N VAL A 124 6.02 2.20 5.39
CA VAL A 124 7.03 2.05 4.32
C VAL A 124 7.74 3.38 4.07
N GLN A 125 7.01 4.49 4.06
CA GLN A 125 7.62 5.82 3.89
C GLN A 125 8.55 6.15 5.07
N VAL A 126 8.12 5.85 6.31
CA VAL A 126 8.96 6.05 7.50
C VAL A 126 10.26 5.25 7.41
N LEU A 127 10.20 3.99 6.96
CA LEU A 127 11.37 3.14 6.76
C LEU A 127 12.32 3.74 5.71
N THR A 128 11.80 4.10 4.54
CA THR A 128 12.63 4.67 3.45
C THR A 128 13.24 6.01 3.85
N THR A 129 12.48 6.87 4.53
CA THR A 129 12.98 8.15 5.06
C THR A 129 14.06 7.94 6.13
N ALA A 130 13.89 6.98 7.05
CA ALA A 130 14.90 6.66 8.05
C ALA A 130 16.21 6.16 7.39
N SER A 131 16.09 5.28 6.39
CA SER A 131 17.22 4.81 5.59
C SER A 131 17.94 5.96 4.89
N TYR A 132 17.20 6.93 4.34
CA TYR A 132 17.78 8.08 3.66
C TYR A 132 18.61 8.95 4.62
N TYR A 133 18.07 9.25 5.80
CA TYR A 133 18.81 10.00 6.82
C TYR A 133 20.06 9.25 7.28
N TRP A 134 19.96 7.93 7.49
CA TRP A 134 21.10 7.11 7.85
C TRP A 134 22.25 7.20 6.83
N VAL A 135 21.93 7.11 5.54
CA VAL A 135 22.97 7.18 4.50
C VAL A 135 23.60 8.56 4.40
N ILE A 136 22.82 9.63 4.53
CA ILE A 136 23.38 10.99 4.61
C ILE A 136 24.37 11.09 5.76
N THR A 137 24.01 10.58 6.95
CA THR A 137 24.91 10.60 8.11
C THR A 137 26.14 9.70 7.96
N ALA A 138 26.09 8.67 7.12
CA ALA A 138 27.24 7.81 6.86
C ALA A 138 28.24 8.44 5.87
N VAL A 139 27.73 9.22 4.91
CA VAL A 139 28.50 9.94 3.89
C VAL A 139 29.27 11.13 4.48
N LEU A 140 28.60 11.93 5.32
CA LEU A 140 29.18 13.09 6.02
C LEU A 140 30.18 12.66 7.10
#